data_AF-A0A934U4C2-F1
#
_entry.id   AF-A0A934U4C2-F1
#
_cell.length_a   1.000
_cell.length_b   1.000
_cell.length_c   1.000
_cell.angle_alpha   90.00
_cell.angle_beta   90.00
_cell.angle_gamma   90.00
#
_symmetry.space_group_name_H-M   'P 1'
#
loop_
_entity.id
_entity.type
_entity.pdbx_description
1 polymer ?
#
loop_
_entity_poly.entity_id
_entity_poly.type
_entity_poly.pdbx_seq_one_letter_code
_entity_poly.pdbx_strand_id
1 'polypeptide(L)'
;MNESIREFVTQLTNEQLFAVWFLIGAALVFWMQAGFAMVEAGFTRAKNTGNIIMKNLMDFCIGTVTFILIGFGLLMGEDLVGIIGKPGFDLFTSYANFNFSSFVFNLVFCATTATIVSGAMAERTKFLSYCVYSGVISAVIYPIEAHWIWGGGWLSQIGFHDFAGSCAIHMVGGISALIGAKILGARIGKFKRDKNGKVVKVGAFPGHNIALGALGVFILWLGWYGFNGAAATSVEQLGSIFLTTTIAPAVATVACMIFTWIKYGKPDVSMCLNASLAGLVAITAPCDVTDAFGAIVIGLVAGLLVVFGVWLLDYKLHIDDPVGAVAVHMMNGIWGTLSVGLFATDSAPGYAIANASGQKLVGLFYGGGFELMGLQLIGFASVAAWTAVTITVVFLIIKKIFGLRVTREEEITGLDATEHGMPSAYAGFSMLPDYIDEGETPIVVSGDVPVAEAVAVKKMPSFDDGTPKITKVEIVCKEARLESLKNAMMGIGITGMTVSHVLGCGAQKGKPEYYRGVQIEANLLPKVQVDVVVCTVPVTLVIETAKKVLYTGHIGDGKIFVYDVEDVVKVRTGETGIDAMKNFD
;
A
#
# COMPACT_ATOMS: atom_id res chain seq x y z
N MET A 1 17.32 51.11 -22.26
CA MET A 1 16.34 50.07 -22.64
C MET A 1 14.99 50.58 -22.21
N ASN A 2 14.05 50.75 -23.13
CA ASN A 2 12.71 51.28 -22.83
C ASN A 2 12.05 50.40 -21.76
N GLU A 3 11.41 51.01 -20.76
CA GLU A 3 10.77 50.32 -19.63
C GLU A 3 9.70 49.34 -20.14
N SER A 4 8.97 49.72 -21.20
CA SER A 4 8.03 48.84 -21.89
C SER A 4 8.68 47.61 -22.55
N ILE A 5 9.90 47.73 -23.06
CA ILE A 5 10.65 46.59 -23.61
C ILE A 5 11.08 45.67 -22.47
N ARG A 6 11.47 46.22 -21.31
CA ARG A 6 11.80 45.41 -20.13
C ARG A 6 10.58 44.64 -19.64
N GLU A 7 9.44 45.30 -19.45
CA GLU A 7 8.19 44.67 -19.02
C GLU A 7 7.75 43.58 -20.00
N PHE A 8 7.76 43.87 -21.30
CA PHE A 8 7.41 42.90 -22.34
C PHE A 8 8.33 41.67 -22.32
N VAL A 9 9.65 41.87 -22.25
CA VAL A 9 10.63 40.77 -22.17
C VAL A 9 10.44 39.97 -20.89
N THR A 10 10.23 40.63 -19.75
CA THR A 10 9.99 39.95 -18.47
C THR A 10 8.69 39.13 -18.50
N GLN A 11 7.60 39.68 -19.03
CA GLN A 11 6.33 38.96 -19.15
C GLN A 11 6.47 37.71 -20.02
N LEU A 12 7.02 37.85 -21.24
CA LEU A 12 7.24 36.71 -22.13
C LEU A 12 8.16 35.66 -21.50
N THR A 13 9.22 36.09 -20.81
CA THR A 13 10.14 35.17 -20.14
C THR A 13 9.43 34.39 -19.03
N ASN A 14 8.62 35.06 -18.23
CA ASN A 14 7.84 34.44 -17.15
C ASN A 14 6.81 33.46 -17.71
N GLU A 15 6.05 33.85 -18.74
CA GLU A 15 5.06 32.97 -19.39
C GLU A 15 5.69 31.67 -19.89
N GLN A 16 6.84 31.76 -20.57
CA GLN A 16 7.55 30.57 -21.06
C GLN A 16 8.14 29.74 -19.92
N LEU A 17 8.72 30.38 -18.90
CA LEU A 17 9.31 29.70 -17.74
C LEU A 17 8.25 28.90 -16.97
N PHE A 18 7.10 29.50 -16.68
CA PHE A 18 6.03 28.83 -15.95
C PHE A 18 5.29 27.79 -16.80
N ALA A 19 5.19 27.97 -18.12
CA ALA A 19 4.70 26.91 -19.01
C ALA A 19 5.60 25.66 -18.98
N VAL A 20 6.93 25.84 -18.99
CA VAL A 20 7.89 24.74 -18.84
C VAL A 20 7.79 24.12 -17.45
N TRP A 21 7.71 24.95 -16.40
CA TRP A 21 7.53 24.47 -15.02
C TRP A 21 6.26 23.64 -14.85
N PHE A 22 5.14 24.07 -15.42
CA PHE A 22 3.86 23.37 -15.37
C PHE A 22 3.99 21.94 -15.95
N LEU A 23 4.70 21.78 -17.06
CA LEU A 23 4.99 20.47 -17.67
C LEU A 23 5.97 19.62 -16.86
N ILE A 24 6.99 20.24 -16.23
CA ILE A 24 7.86 19.56 -15.27
C ILE A 24 7.04 19.05 -14.09
N GLY A 25 6.12 19.87 -13.58
CA GLY A 25 5.16 19.51 -12.55
C GLY A 25 4.33 18.30 -12.98
N ALA A 26 3.76 18.30 -14.18
CA ALA A 26 3.03 17.16 -14.72
C ALA A 26 3.89 15.88 -14.79
N ALA A 27 5.17 15.99 -15.18
CA ALA A 27 6.09 14.85 -15.21
C ALA A 27 6.41 14.31 -13.80
N LEU A 28 6.60 15.19 -12.81
CA LEU A 28 6.78 14.81 -11.41
C LEU A 28 5.54 14.10 -10.85
N VAL A 29 4.35 14.57 -11.22
CA VAL A 29 3.09 13.95 -10.80
C VAL A 29 2.87 12.60 -11.49
N PHE A 30 3.21 12.47 -12.77
CA PHE A 30 3.23 11.15 -13.41
C PHE A 30 4.15 10.17 -12.66
N TRP A 31 5.32 10.64 -12.21
CA TRP A 31 6.24 9.82 -11.42
C TRP A 31 5.67 9.38 -10.06
N MET A 32 4.64 10.06 -9.54
CA MET A 32 3.91 9.61 -8.35
C MET A 32 3.23 8.25 -8.58
N GLN A 33 2.90 7.85 -9.81
CA GLN A 33 2.37 6.51 -10.10
C GLN A 33 3.36 5.41 -9.70
N ALA A 34 4.66 5.62 -9.94
CA ALA A 34 5.68 4.71 -9.42
C ALA A 34 5.70 4.71 -7.89
N GLY A 35 5.50 5.89 -7.27
CA GLY A 35 5.35 6.05 -5.83
C GLY A 35 4.21 5.21 -5.25
N PHE A 36 2.99 5.33 -5.79
CA PHE A 36 1.83 4.54 -5.40
C PHE A 36 2.09 3.04 -5.56
N ALA A 37 2.60 2.61 -6.72
CA ALA A 37 2.92 1.21 -6.96
C ALA A 37 3.88 0.63 -5.90
N MET A 38 4.91 1.39 -5.49
CA MET A 38 5.88 0.95 -4.49
C MET A 38 5.30 0.97 -3.06
N VAL A 39 4.50 1.99 -2.69
CA VAL A 39 3.81 2.03 -1.39
C VAL A 39 2.87 0.84 -1.25
N GLU A 40 2.03 0.61 -2.27
CA GLU A 40 1.03 -0.44 -2.24
C GLU A 40 1.67 -1.84 -2.26
N ALA A 41 2.67 -2.06 -3.13
CA ALA A 41 3.41 -3.32 -3.12
C ALA A 41 4.08 -3.54 -1.76
N GLY A 42 4.80 -2.55 -1.23
CA GLY A 42 5.52 -2.68 0.03
C GLY A 42 4.63 -2.95 1.25
N PHE A 43 3.42 -2.39 1.28
CA PHE A 43 2.46 -2.53 2.39
C PHE A 43 1.50 -3.72 2.29
N THR A 44 1.56 -4.49 1.21
CA THR A 44 0.74 -5.69 1.01
C THR A 44 1.58 -6.96 1.10
N ARG A 45 0.94 -8.13 0.99
CA ARG A 45 1.62 -9.42 0.97
C ARG A 45 2.23 -9.71 -0.41
N ALA A 46 3.44 -10.29 -0.41
CA ALA A 46 4.26 -10.50 -1.60
C ALA A 46 3.56 -11.27 -2.75
N LYS A 47 2.63 -12.17 -2.42
CA LYS A 47 1.84 -12.97 -3.39
C LYS A 47 0.89 -12.15 -4.28
N ASN A 48 0.81 -10.83 -4.07
CA ASN A 48 -0.05 -9.91 -4.81
C ASN A 48 0.71 -8.71 -5.41
N THR A 49 2.04 -8.72 -5.36
CA THR A 49 2.86 -7.59 -5.82
C THR A 49 2.64 -7.31 -7.31
N GLY A 50 2.68 -8.35 -8.15
CA GLY A 50 2.47 -8.21 -9.59
C GLY A 50 1.08 -7.64 -9.92
N ASN A 51 0.05 -8.12 -9.22
CA ASN A 51 -1.31 -7.64 -9.36
C ASN A 51 -1.45 -6.14 -9.02
N ILE A 52 -0.77 -5.68 -7.97
CA ILE A 52 -0.78 -4.28 -7.55
C ILE A 52 -0.05 -3.39 -8.55
N ILE A 53 1.12 -3.81 -9.03
CA ILE A 53 1.86 -3.08 -10.07
C ILE A 53 1.01 -2.95 -11.34
N MET A 54 0.34 -4.03 -11.75
CA MET A 54 -0.56 -4.00 -12.90
C MET A 54 -1.74 -3.06 -12.70
N LYS A 55 -2.33 -2.99 -11.50
CA LYS A 55 -3.41 -2.04 -11.20
C LYS A 55 -2.95 -0.59 -11.36
N ASN A 56 -1.81 -0.24 -10.76
CA ASN A 56 -1.23 1.10 -10.84
C ASN A 56 -0.87 1.49 -12.29
N LEU A 57 -0.30 0.57 -13.07
CA LEU A 57 -0.02 0.87 -14.49
C LEU A 57 -1.32 1.05 -15.29
N MET A 58 -2.32 0.23 -15.01
CA MET A 58 -3.52 0.16 -15.83
C MET A 58 -4.55 1.23 -15.52
N ASP A 59 -4.59 1.77 -14.30
CA ASP A 59 -5.41 2.95 -14.05
C ASP A 59 -4.94 4.15 -14.88
N PHE A 60 -3.62 4.36 -15.02
CA PHE A 60 -3.09 5.41 -15.87
C PHE A 60 -3.38 5.13 -17.35
N CYS A 61 -3.10 3.92 -17.85
CA CYS A 61 -3.30 3.60 -19.27
C CYS A 61 -4.78 3.62 -19.68
N ILE A 62 -5.66 2.97 -18.92
CA ILE A 62 -7.10 2.95 -19.21
C ILE A 62 -7.68 4.34 -18.96
N GLY A 63 -7.27 5.00 -17.87
CA GLY A 63 -7.61 6.38 -17.58
C GLY A 63 -7.30 7.29 -18.77
N THR A 64 -6.08 7.21 -19.30
CA THR A 64 -5.66 7.96 -20.50
C THR A 64 -6.59 7.72 -21.69
N VAL A 65 -6.90 6.46 -22.02
CA VAL A 65 -7.82 6.15 -23.13
C VAL A 65 -9.19 6.79 -22.92
N THR A 66 -9.75 6.70 -21.70
CA THR A 66 -11.06 7.30 -21.42
C THR A 66 -11.03 8.83 -21.34
N PHE A 67 -9.92 9.40 -20.86
CA PHE A 67 -9.74 10.84 -20.71
C PHE A 67 -9.57 11.53 -22.06
N ILE A 68 -8.89 10.87 -23.00
CA ILE A 68 -8.82 11.24 -24.42
C ILE A 68 -10.21 11.33 -25.04
N LEU A 69 -11.07 10.35 -24.76
CA LEU A 69 -12.37 10.22 -25.42
C LEU A 69 -13.44 11.14 -24.85
N ILE A 70 -13.44 11.37 -23.54
CA ILE A 70 -14.50 12.15 -22.89
C ILE A 70 -14.03 12.90 -21.64
N GLY A 71 -13.15 12.30 -20.83
CA GLY A 71 -12.82 12.86 -19.51
C GLY A 71 -12.24 14.28 -19.57
N PHE A 72 -11.32 14.57 -20.48
CA PHE A 72 -10.78 15.93 -20.60
C PHE A 72 -11.83 16.95 -21.01
N GLY A 73 -12.73 16.61 -21.94
CA GLY A 73 -13.80 17.50 -22.36
C GLY A 73 -14.79 17.81 -21.24
N LEU A 74 -15.10 16.83 -20.40
CA LEU A 74 -15.96 17.06 -19.23
C LEU A 74 -15.30 17.94 -18.16
N LEU A 75 -13.96 17.94 -18.08
CA LEU A 75 -13.21 18.73 -17.10
C LEU A 75 -12.89 20.14 -17.60
N MET A 76 -12.29 20.28 -18.77
CA MET A 76 -11.77 21.56 -19.31
C MET A 76 -12.54 22.08 -20.53
N GLY A 77 -13.61 21.42 -20.95
CA GLY A 77 -14.49 21.92 -22.00
C GLY A 77 -15.22 23.19 -21.57
N GLU A 78 -15.79 23.90 -22.54
CA GLU A 78 -16.66 25.06 -22.30
C GLU A 78 -17.72 24.71 -21.25
N ASP A 79 -17.82 25.52 -20.19
CA ASP A 79 -18.77 25.28 -19.11
C ASP A 79 -20.21 25.25 -19.62
N LEU A 80 -20.93 24.19 -19.27
CA LEU A 80 -22.36 24.07 -19.47
C LEU A 80 -23.05 24.25 -18.12
N VAL A 81 -23.69 25.41 -17.97
CA VAL A 81 -24.56 25.77 -16.83
C VAL A 81 -23.91 25.66 -15.44
N GLY A 82 -22.58 25.79 -15.35
CA GLY A 82 -21.81 25.69 -14.12
C GLY A 82 -21.53 24.27 -13.66
N ILE A 83 -21.93 23.23 -14.40
CA ILE A 83 -21.97 21.84 -13.88
C ILE A 83 -21.03 20.90 -14.60
N ILE A 84 -20.79 21.09 -15.90
CA ILE A 84 -20.03 20.12 -16.69
C ILE A 84 -19.41 20.79 -17.91
N GLY A 85 -18.17 20.41 -18.24
CA GLY A 85 -17.56 20.83 -19.49
C GLY A 85 -18.23 20.16 -20.68
N LYS A 86 -18.43 20.93 -21.75
CA LYS A 86 -18.96 20.41 -23.01
C LYS A 86 -18.05 19.31 -23.56
N PRO A 87 -18.56 18.07 -23.77
CA PRO A 87 -17.77 17.03 -24.41
C PRO A 87 -17.30 17.48 -25.79
N GLY A 88 -16.03 17.25 -26.10
CA GLY A 88 -15.42 17.64 -27.35
C GLY A 88 -14.32 16.69 -27.78
N PHE A 89 -14.04 16.68 -29.08
CA PHE A 89 -12.97 15.88 -29.70
C PHE A 89 -11.87 16.78 -30.25
N ASP A 90 -11.65 17.95 -29.66
CA ASP A 90 -10.71 18.98 -30.13
C ASP A 90 -9.27 18.47 -30.22
N LEU A 91 -8.92 17.47 -29.40
CA LEU A 91 -7.66 16.73 -29.53
C LEU A 91 -7.50 16.08 -30.91
N PHE A 92 -8.58 15.66 -31.56
CA PHE A 92 -8.56 15.05 -32.89
C PHE A 92 -8.93 16.02 -34.00
N THR A 93 -9.81 16.99 -33.73
CA THR A 93 -10.38 17.88 -34.74
C THR A 93 -9.67 19.24 -34.83
N SER A 94 -8.95 19.64 -33.78
CA SER A 94 -8.28 20.95 -33.65
C SER A 94 -6.89 20.81 -33.00
N TYR A 95 -6.15 19.77 -33.39
CA TYR A 95 -4.88 19.38 -32.74
C TYR A 95 -3.88 20.54 -32.59
N ALA A 96 -3.69 21.36 -33.63
CA ALA A 96 -2.74 22.47 -33.59
C ALA A 96 -3.07 23.56 -32.56
N ASN A 97 -4.35 23.70 -32.18
CA ASN A 97 -4.82 24.70 -31.21
C ASN A 97 -5.18 24.08 -29.85
N PHE A 98 -4.95 22.78 -29.68
CA PHE A 98 -5.31 22.06 -28.46
C PHE A 98 -4.34 22.39 -27.32
N ASN A 99 -4.85 22.59 -26.10
CA ASN A 99 -4.02 22.89 -24.94
C ASN A 99 -3.39 21.61 -24.36
N PHE A 100 -2.28 21.18 -24.97
CA PHE A 100 -1.55 19.98 -24.58
C PHE A 100 -1.11 19.99 -23.11
N SER A 101 -0.64 21.13 -22.63
CA SER A 101 -0.16 21.27 -21.25
C SER A 101 -1.27 21.00 -20.25
N SER A 102 -2.44 21.63 -20.43
CA SER A 102 -3.60 21.41 -19.57
C SER A 102 -4.09 19.97 -19.63
N PHE A 103 -4.09 19.35 -20.81
CA PHE A 103 -4.46 17.94 -20.96
C PHE A 103 -3.55 17.01 -20.16
N VAL A 104 -2.23 17.12 -20.33
CA VAL A 104 -1.27 16.24 -19.67
C VAL A 104 -1.32 16.42 -18.15
N PHE A 105 -1.42 17.67 -17.67
CA PHE A 105 -1.50 17.95 -16.24
C PHE A 105 -2.77 17.39 -15.58
N ASN A 106 -3.94 17.63 -16.19
CA ASN A 106 -5.19 17.12 -15.63
C ASN A 106 -5.31 15.59 -15.75
N LEU A 107 -4.70 14.98 -16.77
CA LEU A 107 -4.65 13.52 -16.90
C LEU A 107 -3.89 12.88 -15.73
N VAL A 108 -2.74 13.42 -15.34
CA VAL A 108 -1.96 12.84 -14.23
C VAL A 108 -2.66 13.03 -12.88
N PHE A 109 -3.47 14.08 -12.71
CA PHE A 109 -4.33 14.28 -11.54
C PHE A 109 -5.51 13.29 -11.52
N CYS A 110 -6.14 13.08 -12.68
CA CYS A 110 -7.18 12.07 -12.86
C CYS A 110 -6.66 10.67 -12.49
N ALA A 111 -5.50 10.29 -13.02
CA ALA A 111 -4.88 9.00 -12.72
C ALA A 111 -4.53 8.87 -11.22
N THR A 112 -4.08 9.95 -10.59
CA THR A 112 -3.84 9.98 -9.13
C THR A 112 -5.13 9.71 -8.34
N THR A 113 -6.26 10.26 -8.77
CA THR A 113 -7.56 10.00 -8.12
C THR A 113 -7.97 8.55 -8.24
N ALA A 114 -7.79 7.96 -9.44
CA ALA A 114 -8.13 6.57 -9.71
C ALA A 114 -7.29 5.59 -8.87
N THR A 115 -5.97 5.82 -8.79
CA THR A 115 -5.01 4.92 -8.15
C THR A 115 -5.15 4.83 -6.63
N ILE A 116 -5.67 5.85 -5.94
CA ILE A 116 -5.89 5.80 -4.48
C ILE A 116 -6.73 4.57 -4.04
N VAL A 117 -7.61 4.09 -4.92
CA VAL A 117 -8.49 2.96 -4.64
C VAL A 117 -7.78 1.60 -4.73
N SER A 118 -6.71 1.45 -5.54
CA SER A 118 -6.03 0.15 -5.67
C SER A 118 -5.51 -0.35 -4.33
N GLY A 119 -4.85 0.51 -3.56
CA GLY A 119 -4.29 0.14 -2.26
C GLY A 119 -5.34 -0.29 -1.24
N ALA A 120 -6.45 0.44 -1.12
CA ALA A 120 -7.55 0.08 -0.21
C ALA A 120 -8.25 -1.21 -0.62
N MET A 121 -8.23 -1.53 -1.92
CA MET A 121 -8.89 -2.68 -2.53
C MET A 121 -7.90 -3.82 -2.89
N ALA A 122 -6.64 -3.73 -2.47
CA ALA A 122 -5.59 -4.70 -2.80
C ALA A 122 -5.87 -6.12 -2.25
N GLU A 123 -5.20 -7.10 -2.86
CA GLU A 123 -5.15 -8.54 -2.49
C GLU A 123 -6.43 -9.37 -2.65
N ARG A 124 -7.60 -8.77 -2.84
CA ARG A 124 -8.87 -9.52 -3.03
C ARG A 124 -9.82 -9.00 -4.10
N THR A 125 -9.47 -7.91 -4.77
CA THR A 125 -10.27 -7.35 -5.88
C THR A 125 -9.87 -7.99 -7.20
N LYS A 126 -10.86 -8.45 -7.96
CA LYS A 126 -10.64 -8.92 -9.33
C LYS A 126 -10.00 -7.83 -10.17
N PHE A 127 -8.93 -8.15 -10.89
CA PHE A 127 -8.19 -7.21 -11.72
C PHE A 127 -9.09 -6.54 -12.77
N LEU A 128 -9.92 -7.31 -13.49
CA LEU A 128 -10.86 -6.76 -14.48
C LEU A 128 -11.82 -5.73 -13.86
N SER A 129 -12.35 -6.00 -12.67
CA SER A 129 -13.27 -5.10 -11.98
C SER A 129 -12.60 -3.79 -11.60
N TYR A 130 -11.31 -3.84 -11.23
CA TYR A 130 -10.51 -2.64 -11.01
C TYR A 130 -10.32 -1.84 -12.31
N CYS A 131 -9.96 -2.49 -13.42
CA CYS A 131 -9.83 -1.84 -14.73
C CYS A 131 -11.11 -1.11 -15.18
N VAL A 132 -12.27 -1.74 -14.98
CA VAL A 132 -13.57 -1.12 -15.30
C VAL A 132 -13.83 0.09 -14.40
N TYR A 133 -13.57 -0.03 -13.09
CA TYR A 133 -13.66 1.09 -12.16
C TYR A 133 -12.76 2.27 -12.59
N SER A 134 -11.49 2.01 -12.91
CA SER A 134 -10.52 3.03 -13.31
C SER A 134 -10.95 3.77 -14.58
N GLY A 135 -11.54 3.06 -15.55
CA GLY A 135 -12.12 3.68 -16.73
C GLY A 135 -13.31 4.58 -16.40
N VAL A 136 -14.23 4.14 -15.53
CA VAL A 136 -15.45 4.91 -15.21
C VAL A 136 -15.13 6.17 -14.39
N ILE A 137 -14.25 6.07 -13.39
CA ILE A 137 -13.88 7.24 -12.59
C ILE A 137 -13.17 8.29 -13.46
N SER A 138 -12.32 7.85 -14.38
CA SER A 138 -11.56 8.73 -15.28
C SER A 138 -12.40 9.32 -16.41
N ALA A 139 -13.46 8.62 -16.82
CA ALA A 139 -14.37 9.08 -17.86
C ALA A 139 -15.37 10.12 -17.37
N VAL A 140 -15.93 9.94 -16.16
CA VAL A 140 -17.14 10.66 -15.74
C VAL A 140 -17.06 11.22 -14.32
N ILE A 141 -16.68 10.41 -13.32
CA ILE A 141 -16.84 10.81 -11.91
C ILE A 141 -15.90 11.96 -11.54
N TYR A 142 -14.59 11.76 -11.75
CA TYR A 142 -13.58 12.77 -11.44
C TYR A 142 -13.71 14.01 -12.35
N PRO A 143 -13.81 13.87 -13.68
CA PRO A 143 -13.90 15.04 -14.55
C PRO A 143 -15.02 16.02 -14.22
N ILE A 144 -16.19 15.53 -13.83
CA ILE A 144 -17.36 16.37 -13.54
C ILE A 144 -17.14 17.18 -12.27
N GLU A 145 -16.67 16.56 -11.18
CA GLU A 145 -16.47 17.30 -9.93
C GLU A 145 -15.23 18.21 -10.02
N ALA A 146 -14.17 17.78 -10.72
CA ALA A 146 -13.02 18.63 -11.01
C ALA A 146 -13.41 19.83 -11.90
N HIS A 147 -14.41 19.70 -12.78
CA HIS A 147 -14.96 20.84 -13.52
C HIS A 147 -15.57 21.90 -12.60
N TRP A 148 -16.28 21.47 -11.53
CA TRP A 148 -16.86 22.39 -10.56
C TRP A 148 -15.79 23.28 -9.92
N ILE A 149 -14.59 22.73 -9.69
CA ILE A 149 -13.50 23.37 -8.94
C ILE A 149 -12.51 24.10 -9.87
N TRP A 150 -12.13 23.51 -11.01
CA TRP A 150 -11.05 23.99 -11.88
C TRP A 150 -11.48 24.27 -13.33
N GLY A 151 -12.59 23.69 -13.77
CA GLY A 151 -13.08 23.83 -15.15
C GLY A 151 -13.92 25.07 -15.42
N GLY A 152 -14.12 25.92 -14.40
CA GLY A 152 -14.99 27.10 -14.48
C GLY A 152 -16.40 26.90 -13.91
N GLY A 153 -16.69 25.72 -13.37
CA GLY A 153 -18.00 25.40 -12.80
C GLY A 153 -18.32 26.13 -11.48
N TRP A 154 -19.48 25.81 -10.92
CA TRP A 154 -20.11 26.63 -9.89
C TRP A 154 -19.32 26.76 -8.58
N LEU A 155 -18.51 25.77 -8.19
CA LEU A 155 -17.69 25.87 -6.96
C LEU A 155 -16.59 26.94 -7.13
N SER A 156 -15.92 26.97 -8.29
CA SER A 156 -14.92 27.99 -8.58
C SER A 156 -15.55 29.39 -8.59
N GLN A 157 -16.75 29.53 -9.14
CA GLN A 157 -17.46 30.82 -9.24
C GLN A 157 -17.91 31.40 -7.89
N ILE A 158 -18.20 30.55 -6.89
CA ILE A 158 -18.64 31.02 -5.57
C ILE A 158 -17.48 31.33 -4.62
N GLY A 159 -16.25 30.99 -4.99
CA GLY A 159 -15.05 31.19 -4.16
C GLY A 159 -14.65 29.99 -3.31
N PHE A 160 -15.08 28.77 -3.66
CA PHE A 160 -14.50 27.55 -3.09
C PHE A 160 -13.05 27.41 -3.58
N HIS A 161 -12.14 27.09 -2.67
CA HIS A 161 -10.71 27.00 -2.98
C HIS A 161 -10.15 25.63 -2.66
N ASP A 162 -9.56 25.00 -3.68
CA ASP A 162 -8.78 23.77 -3.57
C ASP A 162 -7.67 23.85 -4.62
N PHE A 163 -6.48 24.31 -4.21
CA PHE A 163 -5.42 24.67 -5.15
C PHE A 163 -4.91 23.48 -5.98
N ALA A 164 -4.67 22.35 -5.33
CA ALA A 164 -4.08 21.17 -5.97
C ALA A 164 -4.87 19.87 -5.77
N GLY A 165 -5.96 19.85 -4.99
CA GLY A 165 -6.86 18.68 -4.92
C GLY A 165 -6.92 17.92 -3.59
N SER A 166 -6.96 18.58 -2.41
CA SER A 166 -7.35 17.84 -1.18
C SER A 166 -8.80 17.33 -1.30
N CYS A 167 -9.68 18.11 -1.93
CA CYS A 167 -11.06 17.74 -2.20
C CYS A 167 -11.15 16.92 -3.49
N ALA A 168 -10.76 17.51 -4.63
CA ALA A 168 -10.98 16.97 -5.96
C ALA A 168 -10.28 15.62 -6.21
N ILE A 169 -9.14 15.38 -5.56
CA ILE A 169 -8.33 14.18 -5.81
C ILE A 169 -8.35 13.28 -4.59
N HIS A 170 -7.85 13.78 -3.46
CA HIS A 170 -7.61 12.92 -2.30
C HIS A 170 -8.91 12.52 -1.60
N MET A 171 -9.83 13.45 -1.36
CA MET A 171 -11.12 13.09 -0.78
C MET A 171 -11.94 12.22 -1.74
N VAL A 172 -12.01 12.55 -3.03
CA VAL A 172 -12.73 11.75 -4.04
C VAL A 172 -12.19 10.32 -4.11
N GLY A 173 -10.88 10.17 -4.27
CA GLY A 173 -10.21 8.86 -4.25
C GLY A 173 -10.40 8.13 -2.92
N GLY A 174 -10.33 8.84 -1.80
CA GLY A 174 -10.48 8.29 -0.46
C GLY A 174 -11.91 7.81 -0.13
N ILE A 175 -12.94 8.57 -0.53
CA ILE A 175 -14.36 8.15 -0.41
C ILE A 175 -14.61 6.93 -1.29
N SER A 176 -14.08 6.96 -2.52
CA SER A 176 -14.15 5.82 -3.44
C SER A 176 -13.49 4.58 -2.85
N ALA A 177 -12.31 4.73 -2.23
CA ALA A 177 -11.60 3.68 -1.52
C ALA A 177 -12.41 3.11 -0.35
N LEU A 178 -13.01 3.97 0.48
CA LEU A 178 -13.84 3.56 1.61
C LEU A 178 -15.05 2.73 1.15
N ILE A 179 -15.78 3.24 0.16
CA ILE A 179 -16.99 2.59 -0.35
C ILE A 179 -16.62 1.28 -1.05
N GLY A 180 -15.59 1.29 -1.89
CA GLY A 180 -15.07 0.12 -2.57
C GLY A 180 -14.65 -0.98 -1.60
N ALA A 181 -13.81 -0.64 -0.60
CA ALA A 181 -13.37 -1.58 0.43
C ALA A 181 -14.55 -2.14 1.25
N LYS A 182 -15.56 -1.32 1.55
CA LYS A 182 -16.78 -1.75 2.27
C LYS A 182 -17.63 -2.73 1.46
N ILE A 183 -17.88 -2.45 0.18
CA ILE A 183 -18.72 -3.31 -0.69
C ILE A 183 -18.01 -4.63 -1.03
N LEU A 184 -16.68 -4.58 -1.15
CA LEU A 184 -15.79 -5.71 -1.42
C LEU A 184 -15.61 -6.64 -0.20
N GLY A 185 -15.63 -6.06 1.00
CA GLY A 185 -15.40 -6.76 2.25
C GLY A 185 -13.92 -6.94 2.61
N ALA A 186 -13.69 -7.36 3.85
CA ALA A 186 -12.36 -7.51 4.44
C ALA A 186 -11.59 -8.73 3.89
N ARG A 187 -10.25 -8.69 3.88
CA ARG A 187 -9.43 -9.87 3.55
C ARG A 187 -9.69 -11.01 4.54
N ILE A 188 -9.59 -12.24 4.06
CA ILE A 188 -9.75 -13.44 4.89
C ILE A 188 -8.71 -13.40 6.02
N GLY A 189 -9.18 -13.57 7.26
CA GLY A 189 -8.36 -13.49 8.47
C GLY A 189 -8.18 -12.09 9.07
N LYS A 190 -8.61 -11.01 8.40
CA LYS A 190 -8.48 -9.64 8.95
C LYS A 190 -9.27 -9.44 10.24
N PHE A 191 -10.50 -9.95 10.29
CA PHE A 191 -11.39 -9.80 11.44
C PHE A 191 -11.88 -11.17 11.89
N LYS A 192 -11.35 -11.68 13.00
CA LYS A 192 -11.84 -12.93 13.61
C LYS A 192 -13.16 -12.64 14.30
N ARG A 193 -14.19 -13.43 13.97
CA ARG A 193 -15.55 -13.29 14.49
C ARG A 193 -15.89 -14.46 15.41
N ASP A 194 -16.69 -14.20 16.43
CA ASP A 194 -17.29 -15.26 17.26
C ASP A 194 -18.46 -15.95 16.55
N LYS A 195 -19.03 -16.96 17.20
CA LYS A 195 -20.19 -17.72 16.70
C LYS A 195 -21.43 -16.85 16.44
N ASN A 196 -21.52 -15.67 17.04
CA ASN A 196 -22.60 -14.71 16.87
C ASN A 196 -22.28 -13.66 15.79
N GLY A 197 -21.16 -13.81 15.07
CA GLY A 197 -20.73 -12.90 14.01
C GLY A 197 -20.06 -11.61 14.50
N LYS A 198 -19.84 -11.43 15.81
CA LYS A 198 -19.20 -10.25 16.37
C LYS A 198 -17.68 -10.34 16.22
N VAL A 199 -17.04 -9.26 15.79
CA VAL A 199 -15.58 -9.20 15.71
C VAL A 199 -14.99 -9.23 17.13
N VAL A 200 -14.16 -10.23 17.40
CA VAL A 200 -13.46 -10.42 18.68
C VAL A 200 -11.98 -10.08 18.60
N LYS A 201 -11.40 -10.08 17.39
CA LYS A 201 -9.99 -9.74 17.18
C LYS A 201 -9.74 -9.17 15.79
N VAL A 202 -8.89 -8.14 15.72
CA VAL A 202 -8.31 -7.62 14.48
C VAL A 202 -6.97 -8.34 14.23
N GLY A 203 -6.82 -8.96 13.07
CA GLY A 203 -5.57 -9.52 12.57
C GLY A 203 -4.75 -8.46 11.84
N ALA A 204 -3.43 -8.45 12.05
CA ALA A 204 -2.52 -7.60 11.31
C ALA A 204 -1.97 -8.35 10.10
N PHE A 205 -1.97 -7.72 8.93
CA PHE A 205 -1.19 -8.19 7.78
C PHE A 205 -0.03 -7.20 7.58
N PRO A 206 1.18 -7.54 8.05
CA PRO A 206 2.32 -6.68 7.84
C PRO A 206 2.67 -6.61 6.35
N GLY A 207 3.04 -5.41 5.89
CA GLY A 207 3.63 -5.23 4.57
C GLY A 207 4.90 -6.05 4.42
N HIS A 208 5.03 -6.77 3.31
CA HIS A 208 6.12 -7.71 3.12
C HIS A 208 7.47 -7.01 2.85
N ASN A 209 7.47 -5.74 2.38
CA ASN A 209 8.69 -5.00 2.07
C ASN A 209 8.55 -3.51 2.42
N ILE A 210 8.83 -3.18 3.68
CA ILE A 210 8.76 -1.81 4.18
C ILE A 210 9.79 -0.88 3.52
N ALA A 211 10.93 -1.40 3.06
CA ALA A 211 11.90 -0.59 2.32
C ALA A 211 11.33 -0.11 0.98
N LEU A 212 10.60 -0.99 0.28
CA LEU A 212 9.88 -0.62 -0.95
C LEU A 212 8.77 0.39 -0.65
N GLY A 213 8.02 0.17 0.44
CA GLY A 213 7.01 1.12 0.90
C GLY A 213 7.59 2.51 1.20
N ALA A 214 8.75 2.56 1.87
CA ALA A 214 9.47 3.80 2.15
C ALA A 214 9.97 4.50 0.87
N LEU A 215 10.51 3.75 -0.10
CA LEU A 215 10.89 4.28 -1.40
C LEU A 215 9.69 4.94 -2.10
N GLY A 216 8.53 4.29 -2.06
CA GLY A 216 7.29 4.84 -2.58
C GLY A 216 6.92 6.18 -1.94
N VAL A 217 7.00 6.29 -0.61
CA VAL A 217 6.73 7.55 0.10
C VAL A 217 7.69 8.66 -0.29
N PHE A 218 8.99 8.36 -0.46
CA PHE A 218 9.97 9.38 -0.92
C PHE A 218 9.68 9.84 -2.35
N ILE A 219 9.31 8.92 -3.25
CA ILE A 219 8.91 9.26 -4.62
C ILE A 219 7.66 10.15 -4.59
N LEU A 220 6.65 9.79 -3.78
CA LEU A 220 5.42 10.58 -3.65
C LEU A 220 5.71 11.97 -3.10
N TRP A 221 6.57 12.11 -2.09
CA TRP A 221 6.95 13.43 -1.56
C TRP A 221 7.64 14.28 -2.63
N LEU A 222 8.61 13.71 -3.37
CA LEU A 222 9.26 14.42 -4.47
C LEU A 222 8.24 14.86 -5.54
N GLY A 223 7.35 13.95 -5.94
CA GLY A 223 6.30 14.24 -6.90
C GLY A 223 5.33 15.33 -6.43
N TRP A 224 5.12 15.44 -5.10
CA TRP A 224 4.22 16.42 -4.49
C TRP A 224 4.66 17.87 -4.67
N TYR A 225 5.96 18.13 -4.86
CA TYR A 225 6.42 19.46 -5.26
C TYR A 225 5.91 19.84 -6.65
N GLY A 226 5.81 18.88 -7.57
CA GLY A 226 5.12 19.08 -8.84
C GLY A 226 3.61 19.19 -8.65
N PHE A 227 3.03 18.31 -7.83
CA PHE A 227 1.59 18.26 -7.56
C PHE A 227 1.04 19.59 -7.02
N ASN A 228 1.65 20.11 -5.96
CA ASN A 228 1.25 21.38 -5.38
C ASN A 228 1.83 22.56 -6.15
N GLY A 229 3.04 22.46 -6.72
CA GLY A 229 3.75 23.62 -7.26
C GLY A 229 3.46 23.96 -8.72
N ALA A 230 2.93 23.03 -9.53
CA ALA A 230 2.83 23.22 -10.97
C ALA A 230 2.03 24.47 -11.37
N ALA A 231 0.92 24.73 -10.67
CA ALA A 231 0.02 25.83 -10.97
C ALA A 231 0.50 27.20 -10.44
N ALA A 232 1.68 27.27 -9.81
CA ALA A 232 2.25 28.54 -9.35
C ALA A 232 2.55 29.48 -10.53
N THR A 233 2.31 30.78 -10.34
CA THR A 233 2.49 31.81 -11.39
C THR A 233 3.63 32.79 -11.09
N SER A 234 4.27 32.69 -9.92
CA SER A 234 5.45 33.48 -9.56
C SER A 234 6.45 32.67 -8.75
N VAL A 235 7.69 33.17 -8.67
CA VAL A 235 8.77 32.51 -7.92
C VAL A 235 8.47 32.52 -6.42
N GLU A 236 7.90 33.60 -5.92
CA GLU A 236 7.51 33.76 -4.51
C GLU A 236 6.40 32.79 -4.14
N GLN A 237 5.38 32.66 -5.00
CA GLN A 237 4.28 31.70 -4.78
C GLN A 237 4.80 30.27 -4.82
N LEU A 238 5.62 29.92 -5.81
CA LEU A 238 6.24 28.60 -5.92
C LEU A 238 7.08 28.26 -4.68
N GLY A 239 7.91 29.20 -4.23
CA GLY A 239 8.72 29.06 -3.01
C GLY A 239 7.86 28.88 -1.76
N SER A 240 6.76 29.63 -1.63
CA SER A 240 5.82 29.49 -0.52
C SER A 240 5.11 28.13 -0.51
N ILE A 241 4.66 27.66 -1.68
CA ILE A 241 4.03 26.34 -1.83
C ILE A 241 5.02 25.23 -1.46
N PHE A 242 6.28 25.33 -1.87
CA PHE A 242 7.29 24.33 -1.52
C PHE A 242 7.58 24.32 -0.02
N LEU A 243 7.60 25.49 0.61
CA LEU A 243 7.76 25.62 2.06
C LEU A 243 6.64 24.89 2.80
N THR A 244 5.38 25.17 2.47
CA THR A 244 4.22 24.53 3.13
C THR A 244 4.19 23.03 2.87
N THR A 245 4.47 22.61 1.63
CA THR A 245 4.59 21.19 1.20
C THR A 245 5.77 20.46 1.86
N THR A 246 6.72 21.17 2.46
CA THR A 246 7.81 20.59 3.26
C THR A 246 7.44 20.52 4.74
N ILE A 247 6.89 21.60 5.27
CA ILE A 247 6.59 21.74 6.70
C ILE A 247 5.49 20.78 7.15
N ALA A 248 4.35 20.76 6.45
CA ALA A 248 3.18 20.00 6.88
C ALA A 248 3.46 18.48 7.00
N PRO A 249 4.01 17.79 5.99
CA PRO A 249 4.35 16.37 6.15
C PRO A 249 5.44 16.12 7.17
N ALA A 250 6.48 16.96 7.27
CA ALA A 250 7.53 16.77 8.29
C ALA A 250 6.95 16.81 9.71
N VAL A 251 6.07 17.78 9.99
CA VAL A 251 5.38 17.88 11.28
C VAL A 251 4.42 16.71 11.50
N ALA A 252 3.68 16.29 10.46
CA ALA A 252 2.79 15.14 10.54
C ALA A 252 3.55 13.85 10.92
N THR A 253 4.69 13.59 10.27
CA THR A 253 5.54 12.43 10.55
C THR A 253 6.08 12.46 11.98
N VAL A 254 6.59 13.60 12.45
CA VAL A 254 7.13 13.74 13.82
C VAL A 254 6.02 13.58 14.86
N ALA A 255 4.85 14.20 14.64
CA ALA A 255 3.70 14.06 15.53
C ALA A 255 3.23 12.60 15.66
N CYS A 256 3.10 11.90 14.54
CA CYS A 256 2.78 10.48 14.50
C CYS A 256 3.85 9.63 15.21
N MET A 257 5.13 9.91 14.95
CA MET A 257 6.25 9.20 15.58
C MET A 257 6.20 9.34 17.10
N ILE A 258 6.05 10.55 17.62
CA ILE A 258 5.94 10.82 19.07
C ILE A 258 4.72 10.11 19.64
N PHE A 259 3.56 10.22 18.98
CA PHE A 259 2.33 9.58 19.43
C PHE A 259 2.47 8.06 19.51
N THR A 260 2.98 7.42 18.46
CA THR A 260 3.18 5.96 18.42
C THR A 260 4.23 5.51 19.42
N TRP A 261 5.28 6.31 19.65
CA TRP A 261 6.29 6.05 20.68
C TRP A 261 5.67 6.05 22.07
N ILE A 262 4.89 7.07 22.41
CA ILE A 262 4.19 7.16 23.71
C ILE A 262 3.20 6.00 23.87
N LYS A 263 2.45 5.68 22.81
CA LYS A 263 1.38 4.68 22.85
C LYS A 263 1.90 3.24 22.90
N TYR A 264 2.98 2.93 22.18
CA TYR A 264 3.47 1.56 21.97
C TYR A 264 4.89 1.31 22.52
N GLY A 265 5.53 2.33 23.09
CA GLY A 265 6.91 2.28 23.60
C GLY A 265 8.00 2.33 22.53
N LYS A 266 7.62 2.42 21.24
CA LYS A 266 8.52 2.48 20.08
C LYS A 266 7.82 3.13 18.87
N PRO A 267 8.56 3.76 17.95
CA PRO A 267 7.98 4.36 16.75
C PRO A 267 7.45 3.29 15.79
N ASP A 268 6.30 3.53 15.17
CA ASP A 268 5.75 2.66 14.11
C ASP A 268 6.15 3.18 12.73
N VAL A 269 7.04 2.46 12.05
CA VAL A 269 7.58 2.86 10.74
C VAL A 269 6.47 3.03 9.70
N SER A 270 5.55 2.07 9.60
CA SER A 270 4.50 2.08 8.60
C SER A 270 3.49 3.22 8.82
N MET A 271 3.23 3.54 10.08
CA MET A 271 2.34 4.65 10.44
C MET A 271 3.02 5.99 10.20
N CYS A 272 4.32 6.14 10.51
CA CYS A 272 5.08 7.34 10.20
C CYS A 272 5.15 7.61 8.69
N LEU A 273 5.33 6.57 7.87
CA LEU A 273 5.29 6.66 6.41
C LEU A 273 3.92 7.16 5.91
N ASN A 274 2.83 6.62 6.45
CA ASN A 274 1.48 7.12 6.16
C ASN A 274 1.24 8.54 6.67
N ALA A 275 1.84 8.92 7.79
CA ALA A 275 1.73 10.28 8.34
C ALA A 275 2.42 11.32 7.45
N SER A 276 3.55 10.97 6.82
CA SER A 276 4.15 11.82 5.79
C SER A 276 3.17 12.08 4.65
N LEU A 277 2.54 11.02 4.13
CA LEU A 277 1.53 11.15 3.07
C LEU A 277 0.29 11.92 3.53
N ALA A 278 -0.16 11.71 4.76
CA ALA A 278 -1.30 12.43 5.33
C ALA A 278 -1.06 13.94 5.41
N GLY A 279 0.14 14.36 5.83
CA GLY A 279 0.49 15.79 5.86
C GLY A 279 0.62 16.40 4.47
N LEU A 280 1.11 15.63 3.49
CA LEU A 280 1.10 16.03 2.08
C LEU A 280 -0.34 16.22 1.57
N VAL A 281 -1.23 15.25 1.79
CA VAL A 281 -2.65 15.35 1.41
C VAL A 281 -3.34 16.55 2.06
N ALA A 282 -3.08 16.78 3.35
CA ALA A 282 -3.73 17.85 4.10
C ALA A 282 -3.30 19.24 3.64
N ILE A 283 -2.06 19.41 3.15
CA ILE A 283 -1.58 20.72 2.68
C ILE A 283 -1.95 20.99 1.21
N THR A 284 -2.40 20.00 0.44
CA THR A 284 -2.68 20.11 -1.01
C THR A 284 -3.67 21.22 -1.38
N ALA A 285 -4.85 21.31 -0.75
CA ALA A 285 -5.80 22.39 -0.98
C ALA A 285 -5.29 23.77 -0.54
N PRO A 286 -4.71 23.91 0.68
CA PRO A 286 -4.32 25.21 1.22
C PRO A 286 -2.86 25.64 0.91
N CYS A 287 -2.10 24.91 0.09
CA CYS A 287 -0.64 25.08 -0.01
C CYS A 287 -0.19 26.47 -0.50
N ASP A 288 -1.01 27.13 -1.32
CA ASP A 288 -0.75 28.45 -1.89
C ASP A 288 -1.23 29.61 -1.00
N VAL A 289 -2.12 29.34 -0.05
CA VAL A 289 -2.78 30.36 0.78
C VAL A 289 -2.45 30.28 2.26
N THR A 290 -1.51 29.43 2.67
CA THR A 290 -1.17 29.24 4.09
C THR A 290 0.26 29.62 4.40
N ASP A 291 0.50 30.20 5.57
CA ASP A 291 1.84 30.48 6.06
C ASP A 291 2.49 29.27 6.77
N ALA A 292 3.72 29.44 7.26
CA ALA A 292 4.44 28.38 7.96
C ALA A 292 3.72 27.90 9.24
N PHE A 293 3.03 28.80 9.96
CA PHE A 293 2.33 28.45 11.19
C PHE A 293 1.09 27.59 10.89
N GLY A 294 0.28 28.00 9.92
CA GLY A 294 -0.86 27.20 9.46
C GLY A 294 -0.41 25.83 8.96
N ALA A 295 0.67 25.75 8.17
CA ALA A 295 1.22 24.47 7.70
C ALA A 295 1.66 23.55 8.85
N ILE A 296 2.27 24.09 9.92
CA ILE A 296 2.60 23.32 11.13
C ILE A 296 1.34 22.72 11.77
N VAL A 297 0.30 23.53 11.95
CA VAL A 297 -0.93 23.07 12.62
C VAL A 297 -1.67 22.04 11.75
N ILE A 298 -1.75 22.27 10.44
CA ILE A 298 -2.33 21.33 9.48
C ILE A 298 -1.61 19.99 9.53
N GLY A 299 -0.27 20.01 9.49
CA GLY A 299 0.56 18.82 9.61
C GLY A 299 0.38 18.07 10.94
N LEU A 300 0.37 18.80 12.07
CA LEU A 300 0.18 18.22 13.40
C LEU A 300 -1.14 17.45 13.49
N VAL A 301 -2.24 18.06 13.03
CA VAL A 301 -3.56 17.41 13.01
C VAL A 301 -3.53 16.21 12.07
N ALA A 302 -2.95 16.34 10.88
CA ALA A 302 -2.89 15.26 9.90
C ALA A 302 -2.15 14.01 10.40
N GLY A 303 -1.01 14.23 11.06
CA GLY A 303 -0.19 13.16 11.64
C GLY A 303 -0.90 12.36 12.74
N LEU A 304 -1.83 12.97 13.47
CA LEU A 304 -2.66 12.28 14.46
C LEU A 304 -3.91 11.67 13.81
N LEU A 305 -4.53 12.40 12.90
CA LEU A 305 -5.77 12.01 12.22
C LEU A 305 -5.60 10.71 11.44
N VAL A 306 -4.45 10.50 10.79
CA VAL A 306 -4.18 9.25 10.07
C VAL A 306 -4.19 8.02 11.00
N VAL A 307 -3.65 8.16 12.23
CA VAL A 307 -3.58 7.06 13.20
C VAL A 307 -4.98 6.70 13.69
N PHE A 308 -5.74 7.72 14.09
CA PHE A 308 -7.13 7.54 14.53
C PHE A 308 -8.03 7.07 13.39
N GLY A 309 -7.73 7.46 12.15
CA GLY A 309 -8.44 7.01 10.97
C GLY A 309 -8.28 5.52 10.73
N VAL A 310 -7.05 5.00 10.77
CA VAL A 310 -6.79 3.55 10.69
C VAL A 310 -7.50 2.82 11.83
N TRP A 311 -7.46 3.34 13.05
CA TRP A 311 -8.16 2.72 14.20
C TRP A 311 -9.67 2.74 14.05
N LEU A 312 -10.25 3.80 13.49
CA LEU A 312 -11.69 3.87 13.22
C LEU A 312 -12.08 2.76 12.24
N LEU A 313 -11.32 2.58 11.17
CA LEU A 313 -11.56 1.55 10.18
C LEU A 313 -11.42 0.14 10.78
N ASP A 314 -10.32 -0.13 11.48
CA ASP A 314 -10.03 -1.47 11.99
C ASP A 314 -10.89 -1.86 13.20
N TYR A 315 -11.03 -0.99 14.19
CA TYR A 315 -11.64 -1.35 15.48
C TYR A 315 -13.12 -1.00 15.63
N LYS A 316 -13.67 -0.14 14.75
CA LYS A 316 -15.06 0.31 14.84
C LYS A 316 -15.86 -0.04 13.61
N LEU A 317 -15.40 0.37 12.43
CA LEU A 317 -16.13 0.15 11.18
C LEU A 317 -15.89 -1.25 10.61
N HIS A 318 -14.80 -1.92 11.02
CA HIS A 318 -14.36 -3.21 10.50
C HIS A 318 -14.25 -3.23 8.97
N ILE A 319 -13.63 -2.20 8.42
CA ILE A 319 -13.33 -2.04 7.00
C ILE A 319 -11.83 -2.24 6.83
N ASP A 320 -11.46 -3.20 5.99
CA ASP A 320 -10.07 -3.55 5.75
C ASP A 320 -9.48 -2.71 4.62
N ASP A 321 -8.54 -1.84 4.99
CA ASP A 321 -7.75 -1.02 4.10
C ASP A 321 -6.27 -1.42 4.26
N PRO A 322 -5.71 -2.20 3.30
CA PRO A 322 -4.35 -2.71 3.38
C PRO A 322 -3.28 -1.65 3.57
N VAL A 323 -3.41 -0.51 2.90
CA VAL A 323 -2.35 0.52 2.87
C VAL A 323 -2.65 1.70 3.77
N GLY A 324 -3.91 1.87 4.21
CA GLY A 324 -4.37 3.02 4.98
C GLY A 324 -4.78 4.19 4.09
N ALA A 325 -5.12 3.93 2.82
CA ALA A 325 -5.48 4.95 1.83
C ALA A 325 -6.68 5.79 2.26
N VAL A 326 -7.69 5.23 2.94
CA VAL A 326 -8.83 6.00 3.45
C VAL A 326 -8.40 6.99 4.52
N ALA A 327 -7.53 6.58 5.45
CA ALA A 327 -7.03 7.49 6.48
C ALA A 327 -6.14 8.58 5.88
N VAL A 328 -5.26 8.22 4.94
CA VAL A 328 -4.36 9.16 4.26
C VAL A 328 -5.12 10.11 3.34
N HIS A 329 -6.04 9.63 2.50
CA HIS A 329 -6.64 10.44 1.45
C HIS A 329 -8.02 10.98 1.81
N MET A 330 -8.93 10.16 2.35
CA MET A 330 -10.28 10.63 2.69
C MET A 330 -10.23 11.61 3.86
N MET A 331 -9.69 11.17 5.01
CA MET A 331 -9.77 11.96 6.23
C MET A 331 -8.90 13.22 6.15
N ASN A 332 -7.68 13.10 5.60
CA ASN A 332 -6.82 14.25 5.44
C ASN A 332 -7.17 15.10 4.22
N GLY A 333 -7.85 14.56 3.20
CA GLY A 333 -8.41 15.36 2.11
C GLY A 333 -9.53 16.26 2.61
N ILE A 334 -10.42 15.71 3.46
CA ILE A 334 -11.45 16.50 4.16
C ILE A 334 -10.79 17.54 5.06
N TRP A 335 -9.83 17.14 5.90
CA TRP A 335 -9.13 18.08 6.78
C TRP A 335 -8.44 19.20 6.00
N GLY A 336 -7.70 18.88 4.94
CA GLY A 336 -7.03 19.86 4.09
C GLY A 336 -8.00 20.85 3.46
N THR A 337 -9.11 20.36 2.91
CA THR A 337 -10.18 21.19 2.34
C THR A 337 -10.76 22.17 3.36
N LEU A 338 -11.08 21.69 4.57
CA LEU A 338 -11.63 22.55 5.62
C LEU A 338 -10.58 23.51 6.21
N SER A 339 -9.31 23.11 6.18
CA SER A 339 -8.21 23.92 6.72
C SER A 339 -7.99 25.21 5.92
N VAL A 340 -8.33 25.24 4.62
CA VAL A 340 -8.38 26.48 3.84
C VAL A 340 -9.27 27.53 4.53
N GLY A 341 -10.48 27.13 4.94
CA GLY A 341 -11.43 28.00 5.63
C GLY A 341 -10.97 28.47 7.00
N LEU A 342 -9.96 27.83 7.58
CA LEU A 342 -9.37 28.19 8.87
C LEU A 342 -8.12 29.06 8.71
N PHE A 343 -7.22 28.66 7.81
CA PHE A 343 -5.83 29.12 7.76
C PHE A 343 -5.45 29.93 6.52
N ALA A 344 -6.36 30.13 5.56
CA ALA A 344 -6.07 30.98 4.41
C ALA A 344 -5.70 32.40 4.88
N THR A 345 -4.56 32.91 4.41
CA THR A 345 -4.00 34.21 4.79
C THR A 345 -3.54 34.98 3.56
N ASP A 346 -3.88 36.26 3.50
CA ASP A 346 -3.50 37.17 2.41
C ASP A 346 -2.02 37.60 2.48
N SER A 347 -1.29 37.15 3.49
CA SER A 347 0.18 37.25 3.54
C SER A 347 0.89 36.26 2.62
N ALA A 348 0.19 35.21 2.16
CA ALA A 348 0.76 34.23 1.25
C ALA A 348 0.97 34.85 -0.16
N PRO A 349 2.13 34.65 -0.81
CA PRO A 349 2.35 35.18 -2.15
C PRO A 349 1.37 34.59 -3.18
N GLY A 350 0.85 35.43 -4.07
CA GLY A 350 -0.09 34.99 -5.11
C GLY A 350 -1.52 34.75 -4.62
N TYR A 351 -1.84 35.14 -3.38
CA TYR A 351 -3.16 34.98 -2.81
C TYR A 351 -4.27 35.64 -3.65
N ALA A 352 -5.30 34.86 -4.00
CA ALA A 352 -6.36 35.31 -4.93
C ALA A 352 -7.78 34.85 -4.56
N ILE A 353 -8.02 34.30 -3.36
CA ILE A 353 -9.35 33.82 -2.98
C ILE A 353 -10.32 35.01 -2.85
N ALA A 354 -11.43 34.93 -3.59
CA ALA A 354 -12.52 35.89 -3.53
C ALA A 354 -13.88 35.21 -3.71
N ASN A 355 -14.94 35.80 -3.16
CA ASN A 355 -16.31 35.36 -3.39
C ASN A 355 -16.83 35.79 -4.77
N ALA A 356 -18.07 35.40 -5.11
CA ALA A 356 -18.74 35.75 -6.36
C ALA A 356 -18.87 37.26 -6.62
N SER A 357 -18.76 38.11 -5.59
CA SER A 357 -18.77 39.58 -5.72
C SER A 357 -17.38 40.20 -5.85
N GLY A 358 -16.32 39.38 -5.89
CA GLY A 358 -14.93 39.82 -5.95
C GLY A 358 -14.37 40.28 -4.59
N GLN A 359 -15.07 40.02 -3.49
CA GLN A 359 -14.57 40.36 -2.15
C GLN A 359 -13.55 39.31 -1.71
N LYS A 360 -12.38 39.77 -1.29
CA LYS A 360 -11.30 38.93 -0.76
C LYS A 360 -11.75 38.15 0.49
N LEU A 361 -11.47 36.85 0.54
CA LEU A 361 -11.93 35.96 1.61
C LEU A 361 -10.79 35.30 2.39
N VAL A 362 -10.41 35.82 3.55
CA VAL A 362 -9.39 35.17 4.42
C VAL A 362 -10.00 34.13 5.36
N GLY A 363 -9.15 33.28 5.95
CA GLY A 363 -9.54 32.21 6.86
C GLY A 363 -10.05 32.73 8.20
N LEU A 364 -10.81 31.89 8.90
CA LEU A 364 -11.44 32.22 10.19
C LEU A 364 -10.41 32.69 11.23
N PHE A 365 -9.24 32.04 11.31
CA PHE A 365 -8.20 32.39 12.28
C PHE A 365 -7.37 33.62 11.88
N TYR A 366 -7.56 34.12 10.66
CA TYR A 366 -6.95 35.34 10.13
C TYR A 366 -7.96 36.49 10.02
N GLY A 367 -9.14 36.36 10.64
CA GLY A 367 -10.13 37.43 10.77
C GLY A 367 -11.19 37.50 9.67
N GLY A 368 -11.28 36.50 8.79
CA GLY A 368 -12.20 36.51 7.64
C GLY A 368 -13.63 36.06 7.93
N GLY A 369 -13.95 35.77 9.19
CA GLY A 369 -15.28 35.29 9.60
C GLY A 369 -15.58 33.88 9.08
N PHE A 370 -16.87 33.55 8.95
CA PHE A 370 -17.33 32.20 8.61
C PHE A 370 -17.60 31.98 7.11
N GLU A 371 -17.45 33.00 6.26
CA GLU A 371 -17.83 32.91 4.84
C GLU A 371 -16.98 31.88 4.10
N LEU A 372 -15.64 32.01 4.14
CA LEU A 372 -14.75 31.04 3.48
C LEU A 372 -14.94 29.63 4.02
N MET A 373 -15.05 29.46 5.36
CA MET A 373 -15.35 28.17 5.96
C MET A 373 -16.69 27.59 5.46
N GLY A 374 -17.72 28.42 5.31
CA GLY A 374 -19.00 28.02 4.74
C GLY A 374 -18.87 27.53 3.30
N LEU A 375 -18.09 28.22 2.46
CA LEU A 375 -17.81 27.80 1.09
C LEU A 375 -17.04 26.48 1.04
N GLN A 376 -16.01 26.31 1.89
CA GLN A 376 -15.27 25.05 1.99
C GLN A 376 -16.18 23.88 2.40
N LEU A 377 -17.12 24.11 3.33
CA LEU A 377 -18.11 23.10 3.74
C LEU A 377 -19.08 22.75 2.61
N ILE A 378 -19.53 23.74 1.83
CA ILE A 378 -20.41 23.53 0.67
C ILE A 378 -19.67 22.70 -0.40
N GLY A 379 -18.43 23.06 -0.74
CA GLY A 379 -17.63 22.31 -1.70
C GLY A 379 -17.35 20.89 -1.25
N PHE A 380 -16.85 20.72 -0.01
CA PHE A 380 -16.69 19.42 0.64
C PHE A 380 -17.95 18.56 0.53
N ALA A 381 -19.10 19.07 0.98
CA ALA A 381 -20.34 18.29 1.05
C ALA A 381 -20.84 17.91 -0.35
N SER A 382 -20.72 18.82 -1.32
CA SER A 382 -21.20 18.59 -2.68
C SER A 382 -20.38 17.54 -3.41
N VAL A 383 -19.05 17.66 -3.36
CA VAL A 383 -18.12 16.70 -3.98
C VAL A 383 -18.20 15.34 -3.28
N ALA A 384 -18.30 15.33 -1.94
CA ALA A 384 -18.46 14.10 -1.19
C ALA A 384 -19.78 13.39 -1.52
N ALA A 385 -20.89 14.12 -1.65
CA ALA A 385 -22.19 13.55 -2.02
C ALA A 385 -22.18 12.98 -3.44
N TRP A 386 -21.64 13.73 -4.40
CA TRP A 386 -21.44 13.27 -5.78
C TRP A 386 -20.64 11.98 -5.84
N THR A 387 -19.47 11.99 -5.20
CA THR A 387 -18.57 10.83 -5.17
C THR A 387 -19.25 9.64 -4.53
N ALA A 388 -19.84 9.81 -3.35
CA ALA A 388 -20.45 8.72 -2.60
C ALA A 388 -21.60 8.06 -3.37
N VAL A 389 -22.46 8.85 -4.02
CA VAL A 389 -23.57 8.34 -4.81
C VAL A 389 -23.07 7.62 -6.06
N THR A 390 -22.25 8.29 -6.87
CA THR A 390 -21.79 7.74 -8.16
C THR A 390 -20.94 6.49 -7.97
N ILE A 391 -20.01 6.49 -7.01
CA ILE A 391 -19.13 5.36 -6.80
C ILE A 391 -19.86 4.15 -6.20
N THR A 392 -20.85 4.38 -5.34
CA THR A 392 -21.71 3.30 -4.84
C THR A 392 -22.44 2.62 -5.99
N VAL A 393 -23.04 3.41 -6.89
CA VAL A 393 -23.72 2.89 -8.08
C VAL A 393 -22.75 2.08 -8.95
N VAL A 394 -21.56 2.63 -9.24
CA VAL A 394 -20.55 1.96 -10.06
C VAL A 394 -20.11 0.63 -9.45
N PHE A 395 -19.74 0.59 -8.17
CA PHE A 395 -19.32 -0.67 -7.54
C PHE A 395 -20.45 -1.70 -7.45
N LEU A 396 -21.70 -1.28 -7.26
CA LEU A 396 -22.84 -2.20 -7.29
C LEU A 396 -23.08 -2.78 -8.68
N ILE A 397 -22.93 -1.97 -9.73
CA ILE A 397 -23.02 -2.42 -11.12
C ILE A 397 -21.88 -3.41 -11.44
N ILE A 398 -20.63 -3.05 -11.12
CA ILE A 398 -19.47 -3.93 -11.33
C ILE A 398 -19.65 -5.24 -10.59
N LYS A 399 -20.08 -5.19 -9.31
CA LYS A 399 -20.34 -6.38 -8.50
C LYS A 399 -21.41 -7.29 -9.12
N LYS A 400 -22.44 -6.71 -9.76
CA LYS A 400 -23.53 -7.46 -10.39
C LYS A 400 -23.13 -8.07 -11.74
N ILE A 401 -22.30 -7.39 -12.54
CA ILE A 401 -21.96 -7.81 -13.91
C ILE A 401 -20.70 -8.70 -13.94
N PHE A 402 -19.62 -8.27 -13.28
CA PHE A 402 -18.30 -8.92 -13.35
C PHE A 402 -17.91 -9.65 -12.05
N GLY A 403 -18.52 -9.23 -10.93
CA GLY A 403 -18.13 -9.63 -9.59
C GLY A 403 -16.91 -8.85 -9.10
N LEU A 404 -16.95 -8.35 -7.86
CA LEU A 404 -15.92 -7.43 -7.36
C LEU A 404 -14.74 -8.16 -6.68
N ARG A 405 -15.01 -9.29 -6.02
CA ARG A 405 -14.02 -10.07 -5.26
C ARG A 405 -13.62 -11.33 -6.01
N VAL A 406 -12.36 -11.73 -5.93
CA VAL A 406 -11.92 -13.07 -6.34
C VAL A 406 -12.51 -14.16 -5.44
N THR A 407 -12.38 -15.41 -5.85
CA THR A 407 -12.75 -16.57 -5.03
C THR A 407 -11.85 -16.71 -3.80
N ARG A 408 -12.30 -17.49 -2.81
CA ARG A 408 -11.53 -17.77 -1.59
C ARG A 408 -10.17 -18.39 -1.92
N GLU A 409 -10.15 -19.35 -2.84
CA GLU A 409 -8.93 -20.07 -3.25
C GLU A 409 -7.92 -19.12 -3.90
N GLU A 410 -8.37 -18.22 -4.78
CA GLU A 410 -7.53 -17.22 -5.43
C GLU A 410 -6.93 -16.24 -4.42
N GLU A 411 -7.71 -15.79 -3.43
CA GLU A 411 -7.23 -14.88 -2.38
C GLU A 411 -6.20 -15.54 -1.44
N ILE A 412 -6.39 -16.83 -1.12
CA ILE A 412 -5.44 -17.60 -0.32
C ILE A 412 -4.16 -17.89 -1.10
N THR A 413 -4.28 -18.27 -2.38
CA THR A 413 -3.13 -18.55 -3.25
C THR A 413 -2.33 -17.29 -3.57
N GLY A 414 -3.01 -16.19 -3.86
CA GLY A 414 -2.41 -14.92 -4.30
C GLY A 414 -2.79 -14.58 -5.74
N LEU A 415 -3.01 -13.30 -5.99
CA LEU A 415 -3.49 -12.80 -7.27
C LEU A 415 -2.43 -12.80 -8.36
N ASP A 416 -1.14 -12.84 -8.01
CA ASP A 416 -0.05 -12.91 -9.00
C ASP A 416 -0.14 -14.24 -9.77
N ALA A 417 -0.31 -15.34 -9.06
CA ALA A 417 -0.42 -16.67 -9.66
C ALA A 417 -1.74 -16.86 -10.40
N THR A 418 -2.83 -16.36 -9.82
CA THR A 418 -4.19 -16.70 -10.28
C THR A 418 -4.76 -15.77 -11.33
N GLU A 419 -4.44 -14.47 -11.31
CA GLU A 419 -4.90 -13.51 -12.33
C GLU A 419 -3.84 -13.20 -13.38
N HIS A 420 -2.54 -13.36 -13.06
CA HIS A 420 -1.43 -12.98 -13.95
C HIS A 420 -0.57 -14.15 -14.40
N GLY A 421 -0.83 -15.37 -13.93
CA GLY A 421 -0.07 -16.57 -14.29
C GLY A 421 1.40 -16.53 -13.87
N MET A 422 1.74 -15.67 -12.91
CA MET A 422 3.11 -15.49 -12.41
C MET A 422 3.22 -16.13 -11.02
N PRO A 423 4.12 -17.10 -10.78
CA PRO A 423 4.27 -17.72 -9.45
C PRO A 423 4.56 -16.69 -8.34
N SER A 424 5.29 -15.63 -8.68
CA SER A 424 5.63 -14.51 -7.81
C SER A 424 6.21 -13.38 -8.67
N ALA A 425 6.04 -12.13 -8.24
CA ALA A 425 6.80 -10.99 -8.79
C ALA A 425 8.32 -11.06 -8.48
N TYR A 426 8.75 -11.97 -7.60
CA TYR A 426 10.13 -12.16 -7.15
C TYR A 426 10.75 -13.41 -7.77
N ALA A 427 11.04 -13.38 -9.07
CA ALA A 427 11.62 -14.52 -9.77
C ALA A 427 12.91 -15.01 -9.08
N GLY A 428 13.00 -16.32 -8.84
CA GLY A 428 14.15 -16.95 -8.17
C GLY A 428 14.13 -16.91 -6.64
N PHE A 429 13.18 -16.21 -6.01
CA PHE A 429 12.99 -16.21 -4.56
C PHE A 429 11.89 -17.20 -4.17
N SER A 430 12.21 -18.12 -3.24
CA SER A 430 11.19 -18.96 -2.60
C SER A 430 10.60 -18.20 -1.42
N MET A 431 9.31 -17.85 -1.53
CA MET A 431 8.59 -17.21 -0.43
C MET A 431 7.97 -18.28 0.47
N LEU A 432 8.10 -18.11 1.78
CA LEU A 432 7.44 -18.98 2.75
C LEU A 432 5.91 -18.80 2.64
N PRO A 433 5.10 -19.86 2.77
CA PRO A 433 3.65 -19.74 2.77
C PRO A 433 3.17 -18.91 3.96
N ASP A 434 2.22 -17.99 3.73
CA ASP A 434 1.55 -17.24 4.78
C ASP A 434 0.63 -18.18 5.57
N TYR A 435 0.88 -18.36 6.88
CA TYR A 435 -0.02 -19.10 7.76
C TYR A 435 -1.19 -18.20 8.19
N ILE A 436 -2.37 -18.43 7.62
CA ILE A 436 -3.60 -17.75 8.05
C ILE A 436 -4.27 -18.64 9.11
N ASP A 437 -4.38 -18.17 10.36
CA ASP A 437 -5.23 -18.82 11.36
C ASP A 437 -6.69 -18.52 11.03
N GLU A 438 -7.35 -19.47 10.36
CA GLU A 438 -8.70 -19.34 9.81
C GLU A 438 -9.81 -19.34 10.88
N GLY A 439 -9.49 -19.65 12.15
CA GLY A 439 -10.49 -19.70 13.22
C GLY A 439 -11.61 -20.74 13.01
N GLU A 440 -11.49 -21.60 12.00
CA GLU A 440 -12.40 -22.72 11.76
C GLU A 440 -12.01 -23.87 12.69
N THR A 441 -12.94 -24.28 13.55
CA THR A 441 -12.88 -25.62 14.13
C THR A 441 -12.84 -26.62 12.98
N PRO A 442 -11.92 -27.59 12.96
CA PRO A 442 -11.84 -28.57 11.89
C PRO A 442 -13.22 -29.15 11.63
N ILE A 443 -13.65 -29.14 10.37
CA ILE A 443 -14.88 -29.81 9.96
C ILE A 443 -14.71 -31.27 10.36
N VAL A 444 -15.40 -31.68 11.43
CA VAL A 444 -15.56 -33.09 11.74
C VAL A 444 -16.28 -33.65 10.53
N VAL A 445 -15.60 -34.47 9.75
CA VAL A 445 -16.21 -35.24 8.67
C VAL A 445 -17.32 -36.06 9.31
N SER A 446 -18.55 -35.57 9.27
CA SER A 446 -19.74 -36.30 9.71
C SER A 446 -20.15 -37.22 8.58
N GLY A 447 -19.37 -38.26 8.41
CA GLY A 447 -19.66 -39.39 7.57
C GLY A 447 -18.81 -40.51 8.12
N ASP A 448 -19.43 -41.66 8.36
CA ASP A 448 -18.72 -42.91 8.60
C ASP A 448 -17.89 -43.20 7.34
N VAL A 449 -16.73 -42.55 7.23
CA VAL A 449 -15.62 -43.10 6.47
C VAL A 449 -15.35 -44.41 7.18
N PRO A 450 -15.57 -45.58 6.56
CA PRO A 450 -15.25 -46.83 7.21
C PRO A 450 -13.82 -46.68 7.69
N VAL A 451 -13.61 -46.83 9.00
CA VAL A 451 -12.28 -46.92 9.57
C VAL A 451 -11.59 -47.94 8.71
N ALA A 452 -10.65 -47.50 7.86
CA ALA A 452 -9.89 -48.41 7.03
C ALA A 452 -9.39 -49.45 8.02
N GLU A 453 -9.84 -50.70 7.84
CA GLU A 453 -9.55 -51.81 8.73
C GLU A 453 -8.07 -51.66 9.06
N ALA A 454 -7.77 -51.39 10.34
CA ALA A 454 -6.41 -51.10 10.74
C ALA A 454 -5.60 -52.32 10.30
N VAL A 455 -4.85 -52.16 9.20
CA VAL A 455 -3.99 -53.21 8.68
C VAL A 455 -3.12 -53.54 9.85
N ALA A 456 -3.27 -54.77 10.37
CA ALA A 456 -2.54 -55.21 11.53
C ALA A 456 -1.09 -54.80 11.29
N VAL A 457 -0.56 -53.94 12.18
CA VAL A 457 0.83 -53.51 12.09
C VAL A 457 1.63 -54.80 12.12
N LYS A 458 2.07 -55.25 10.94
CA LYS A 458 3.10 -56.27 10.85
C LYS A 458 4.24 -55.63 11.63
N LYS A 459 4.55 -56.19 12.80
CA LYS A 459 5.83 -55.95 13.45
C LYS A 459 6.86 -56.10 12.34
N MET A 460 7.48 -54.98 11.97
CA MET A 460 8.51 -55.01 10.94
C MET A 460 9.57 -56.02 11.39
N PRO A 461 10.15 -56.80 10.46
CA PRO A 461 11.23 -57.69 10.80
C PRO A 461 12.29 -56.87 11.53
N SER A 462 12.59 -57.24 12.78
CA SER A 462 13.83 -56.81 13.41
C SER A 462 14.96 -57.33 12.55
N PHE A 463 15.73 -56.43 11.93
CA PHE A 463 16.98 -56.83 11.30
C PHE A 463 17.89 -57.43 12.38
N ASP A 464 18.50 -58.57 12.08
CA ASP A 464 19.45 -59.26 12.95
C ASP A 464 20.58 -58.31 13.39
N ASP A 465 21.14 -58.57 14.58
CA ASP A 465 22.22 -57.83 15.28
C ASP A 465 23.59 -57.78 14.53
N GLY A 466 23.60 -57.76 13.19
CA GLY A 466 24.80 -57.80 12.35
C GLY A 466 24.83 -56.86 11.14
N THR A 467 23.75 -56.16 10.78
CA THR A 467 23.75 -55.18 9.69
C THR A 467 24.14 -53.78 10.20
N PRO A 468 25.05 -53.02 9.55
CA PRO A 468 25.44 -51.70 10.03
C PRO A 468 24.28 -50.72 9.93
N LYS A 469 23.93 -50.12 11.07
CA LYS A 469 22.74 -49.28 11.25
C LYS A 469 22.89 -47.93 10.53
N ILE A 470 21.99 -47.64 9.59
CA ILE A 470 21.89 -46.31 8.95
C ILE A 470 21.01 -45.43 9.83
N THR A 471 21.51 -44.22 10.16
CA THR A 471 20.82 -43.30 11.07
C THR A 471 20.69 -41.92 10.44
N LYS A 472 19.49 -41.33 10.52
CA LYS A 472 19.25 -39.92 10.18
C LYS A 472 19.34 -39.08 11.45
N VAL A 473 20.21 -38.07 11.43
CA VAL A 473 20.32 -37.03 12.46
C VAL A 473 19.74 -35.74 11.88
N GLU A 474 18.63 -35.29 12.45
CA GLU A 474 17.96 -34.05 12.08
C GLU A 474 18.28 -32.98 13.12
N ILE A 475 18.89 -31.88 12.68
CA ILE A 475 19.38 -30.80 13.54
C ILE A 475 18.64 -29.52 13.20
N VAL A 476 17.84 -29.01 14.14
CA VAL A 476 17.14 -27.73 13.98
C VAL A 476 17.86 -26.67 14.80
N CYS A 477 18.43 -25.66 14.14
CA CYS A 477 19.21 -24.60 14.79
C CYS A 477 18.93 -23.19 14.22
N LYS A 478 19.55 -22.17 14.81
CA LYS A 478 19.52 -20.79 14.29
C LYS A 478 20.28 -20.71 12.97
N GLU A 479 19.75 -19.94 12.02
CA GLU A 479 20.35 -19.75 10.69
C GLU A 479 21.79 -19.23 10.74
N ALA A 480 22.09 -18.28 11.63
CA ALA A 480 23.43 -17.75 11.83
C ALA A 480 24.49 -18.80 12.26
N ARG A 481 24.08 -20.01 12.67
CA ARG A 481 24.98 -21.11 13.05
C ARG A 481 25.16 -22.15 11.95
N LEU A 482 24.44 -22.04 10.83
CA LEU A 482 24.49 -23.01 9.74
C LEU A 482 25.91 -23.18 9.21
N GLU A 483 26.62 -22.08 8.96
CA GLU A 483 27.97 -22.15 8.37
C GLU A 483 28.98 -22.79 9.34
N SER A 484 28.90 -22.47 10.64
CA SER A 484 29.72 -23.11 11.67
C SER A 484 29.40 -24.60 11.81
N LEU A 485 28.11 -24.96 11.74
CA LEU A 485 27.65 -26.34 11.81
C LEU A 485 28.13 -27.13 10.59
N LYS A 486 27.96 -26.60 9.37
CA LYS A 486 28.41 -27.20 8.11
C LYS A 486 29.90 -27.53 8.17
N ASN A 487 30.72 -26.54 8.54
CA ASN A 487 32.19 -26.72 8.59
C ASN A 487 32.61 -27.76 9.62
N ALA A 488 31.95 -27.80 10.78
CA ALA A 488 32.23 -28.79 11.81
C ALA A 488 31.79 -30.21 11.41
N MET A 489 30.65 -30.34 10.72
CA MET A 489 30.17 -31.63 10.19
C MET A 489 31.11 -32.16 9.11
N MET A 490 31.56 -31.31 8.18
CA MET A 490 32.57 -31.69 7.19
C MET A 490 33.89 -32.12 7.85
N GLY A 491 34.30 -31.43 8.93
CA GLY A 491 35.51 -31.75 9.68
C GLY A 491 35.50 -33.13 10.36
N ILE A 492 34.34 -33.74 10.58
CA ILE A 492 34.20 -35.11 11.13
C ILE A 492 33.86 -36.16 10.05
N GLY A 493 34.00 -35.79 8.77
CA GLY A 493 33.82 -36.72 7.64
C GLY A 493 32.40 -36.80 7.08
N ILE A 494 31.50 -35.86 7.42
CA ILE A 494 30.18 -35.77 6.78
C ILE A 494 30.34 -35.12 5.40
N THR A 495 30.11 -35.90 4.34
CA THR A 495 30.25 -35.47 2.95
C THR A 495 28.94 -35.01 2.30
N GLY A 496 27.79 -35.34 2.92
CA GLY A 496 26.46 -34.96 2.43
C GLY A 496 25.55 -34.51 3.56
N MET A 497 24.85 -33.39 3.34
CA MET A 497 23.80 -32.90 4.23
C MET A 497 22.73 -32.19 3.41
N THR A 498 21.47 -32.31 3.83
CA THR A 498 20.34 -31.57 3.24
C THR A 498 19.95 -30.45 4.18
N VAL A 499 19.74 -29.26 3.64
CA VAL A 499 19.41 -28.07 4.43
C VAL A 499 18.04 -27.56 3.99
N SER A 500 17.12 -27.41 4.94
CA SER A 500 15.80 -26.84 4.73
C SER A 500 15.59 -25.62 5.63
N HIS A 501 15.06 -24.52 5.09
CA HIS A 501 14.61 -23.41 5.90
C HIS A 501 13.25 -23.75 6.51
N VAL A 502 13.16 -23.72 7.83
CA VAL A 502 11.96 -24.10 8.58
C VAL A 502 11.56 -23.02 9.57
N LEU A 503 10.30 -23.03 9.99
CA LEU A 503 9.75 -22.10 10.95
C LEU A 503 9.38 -22.86 12.22
N GLY A 504 9.78 -22.35 13.40
CA GLY A 504 9.43 -23.00 14.67
C GLY A 504 9.43 -22.08 15.86
N CYS A 505 8.51 -22.28 16.81
CA CYS A 505 8.49 -21.59 18.11
C CYS A 505 8.60 -22.58 19.28
N GLY A 506 9.21 -22.14 20.40
CA GLY A 506 9.20 -22.89 21.67
C GLY A 506 8.04 -22.48 22.58
N ALA A 507 8.01 -22.99 23.81
CA ALA A 507 6.94 -22.73 24.79
C ALA A 507 6.76 -21.25 25.21
N GLN A 508 7.66 -20.35 24.82
CA GLN A 508 7.74 -18.97 25.31
C GLN A 508 6.91 -17.94 24.53
N LYS A 509 6.20 -18.32 23.44
CA LYS A 509 5.28 -17.46 22.65
C LYS A 509 5.73 -16.01 22.31
N GLY A 510 7.04 -15.71 22.35
CA GLY A 510 7.61 -14.42 21.94
C GLY A 510 7.19 -13.21 22.80
N LYS A 511 7.88 -12.07 22.63
CA LYS A 511 7.39 -10.77 23.13
C LYS A 511 6.27 -10.27 22.21
N PRO A 512 5.23 -9.59 22.74
CA PRO A 512 4.18 -9.02 21.91
C PRO A 512 4.74 -7.93 20.99
N GLU A 513 4.56 -8.10 19.68
CA GLU A 513 4.87 -7.09 18.65
C GLU A 513 3.59 -6.44 18.13
N TYR A 514 3.69 -5.20 17.64
CA TYR A 514 2.56 -4.44 17.11
C TYR A 514 2.87 -3.95 15.70
N TYR A 515 1.89 -4.04 14.79
CA TYR A 515 1.92 -3.45 13.45
C TYR A 515 0.68 -2.58 13.27
N ARG A 516 0.86 -1.28 13.01
CA ARG A 516 -0.22 -0.28 12.91
C ARG A 516 -1.17 -0.30 14.10
N GLY A 517 -0.64 -0.58 15.28
CA GLY A 517 -1.41 -0.66 16.52
C GLY A 517 -2.15 -1.98 16.78
N VAL A 518 -2.04 -2.96 15.90
CA VAL A 518 -2.60 -4.30 16.08
C VAL A 518 -1.50 -5.24 16.58
N GLN A 519 -1.77 -6.01 17.64
CA GLN A 519 -0.82 -7.00 18.17
C GLN A 519 -0.69 -8.20 17.23
N ILE A 520 0.53 -8.50 16.78
CA ILE A 520 0.85 -9.67 15.95
C ILE A 520 0.90 -10.92 16.85
N GLU A 521 0.31 -12.04 16.41
CA GLU A 521 0.45 -13.32 17.10
C GLU A 521 1.89 -13.84 17.08
N ALA A 522 2.22 -14.76 17.98
CA ALA A 522 3.57 -15.28 18.12
C ALA A 522 4.05 -15.92 16.81
N ASN A 523 4.97 -15.25 16.11
CA ASN A 523 5.55 -15.76 14.87
C ASN A 523 6.39 -17.00 15.15
N LEU A 524 6.25 -18.00 14.27
CA LEU A 524 7.26 -19.04 14.16
C LEU A 524 8.57 -18.35 13.73
N LEU A 525 9.67 -18.64 14.42
CA LEU A 525 10.95 -18.01 14.12
C LEU A 525 11.66 -18.77 12.99
N PRO A 526 12.33 -18.07 12.06
CA PRO A 526 13.22 -18.68 11.08
C PRO A 526 14.28 -19.54 11.76
N LYS A 527 14.38 -20.78 11.29
CA LYS A 527 15.37 -21.77 11.71
C LYS A 527 15.85 -22.51 10.48
N VAL A 528 16.95 -23.22 10.65
CA VAL A 528 17.45 -24.14 9.64
C VAL A 528 17.36 -25.54 10.19
N GLN A 529 16.81 -26.44 9.39
CA GLN A 529 16.84 -27.88 9.60
C GLN A 529 17.94 -28.47 8.72
N VAL A 530 18.89 -29.15 9.35
CA VAL A 530 19.99 -29.86 8.69
C VAL A 530 19.78 -31.35 8.90
N ASP A 531 19.54 -32.07 7.82
CA ASP A 531 19.39 -33.51 7.80
C ASP A 531 20.70 -34.16 7.36
N VAL A 532 21.24 -35.03 8.22
CA VAL A 532 22.46 -35.79 7.96
C VAL A 532 22.14 -37.28 8.09
N VAL A 533 22.47 -38.07 7.07
CA VAL A 533 22.33 -39.53 7.12
C VAL A 533 23.72 -40.15 7.23
N VAL A 534 23.95 -40.97 8.27
CA VAL A 534 25.25 -41.59 8.56
C VAL A 534 25.15 -43.11 8.65
N CYS A 535 26.18 -43.78 8.16
CA CYS A 535 26.36 -45.24 8.26
C CYS A 535 27.75 -45.64 8.80
N THR A 536 28.79 -44.84 8.52
CA THR A 536 30.18 -45.09 8.95
C THR A 536 30.65 -44.14 10.05
N VAL A 537 30.18 -42.90 10.05
CA VAL A 537 30.51 -41.91 11.09
C VAL A 537 29.67 -42.20 12.34
N PRO A 538 30.28 -42.30 13.54
CA PRO A 538 29.54 -42.55 14.77
C PRO A 538 28.50 -41.46 15.04
N VAL A 539 27.24 -41.85 15.26
CA VAL A 539 26.12 -40.92 15.54
C VAL A 539 26.43 -40.03 16.74
N THR A 540 27.06 -40.58 17.78
CA THR A 540 27.47 -39.85 18.98
C THR A 540 28.44 -38.72 18.66
N LEU A 541 29.34 -38.92 17.71
CA LEU A 541 30.29 -37.90 17.27
C LEU A 541 29.58 -36.73 16.58
N VAL A 542 28.57 -37.03 15.74
CA VAL A 542 27.71 -36.02 15.09
C VAL A 542 26.96 -35.20 16.14
N ILE A 543 26.33 -35.87 17.12
CA ILE A 543 25.56 -35.20 18.18
C ILE A 543 26.45 -34.30 19.05
N GLU A 544 27.60 -34.80 19.52
CA GLU A 544 28.49 -34.01 20.37
C GLU A 544 29.12 -32.84 19.63
N THR A 545 29.43 -33.01 18.34
CA THR A 545 29.94 -31.93 17.47
C THR A 545 28.86 -30.85 17.28
N ALA A 546 27.62 -31.26 16.98
CA ALA A 546 26.49 -30.34 16.85
C ALA A 546 26.24 -29.60 18.18
N LYS A 547 26.22 -30.29 19.31
CA LYS A 547 26.04 -29.66 20.64
C LYS A 547 27.14 -28.64 20.92
N LYS A 548 28.40 -29.00 20.69
CA LYS A 548 29.55 -28.10 20.92
C LYS A 548 29.48 -26.83 20.07
N VAL A 549 29.05 -26.96 18.81
CA VAL A 549 28.99 -25.83 17.87
C VAL A 549 27.73 -25.00 18.06
N LEU A 550 26.61 -25.59 18.46
CA LEU A 550 25.34 -24.88 18.58
C LEU A 550 25.13 -24.25 19.96
N TYR A 551 25.77 -24.78 20.99
CA TYR A 551 25.61 -24.29 22.36
C TYR A 551 26.22 -22.90 22.55
N THR A 552 25.37 -21.93 22.88
CA THR A 552 25.74 -20.56 23.25
C THR A 552 25.41 -20.24 24.71
N GLY A 553 24.75 -21.18 25.42
CA GLY A 553 24.27 -20.96 26.79
C GLY A 553 22.97 -20.16 26.85
N HIS A 554 22.37 -19.86 25.71
CA HIS A 554 21.12 -19.11 25.60
C HIS A 554 19.97 -20.01 25.15
N ILE A 555 18.76 -19.63 25.52
CA ILE A 555 17.55 -20.35 25.11
C ILE A 555 17.42 -20.29 23.58
N GLY A 556 17.09 -21.43 22.96
CA GLY A 556 16.83 -21.54 21.51
C GLY A 556 18.02 -21.96 20.65
N ASP A 557 19.07 -22.55 21.23
CA ASP A 557 20.28 -23.00 20.49
C ASP A 557 20.00 -24.13 19.48
N GLY A 558 19.00 -24.97 19.73
CA GLY A 558 18.51 -25.94 18.76
C GLY A 558 17.92 -27.20 19.37
N LYS A 559 17.52 -28.14 18.52
CA LYS A 559 17.12 -29.51 18.89
C LYS A 559 17.74 -30.49 17.91
N ILE A 560 18.03 -31.70 18.38
CA ILE A 560 18.54 -32.80 17.56
C ILE A 560 17.57 -33.96 17.70
N PHE A 561 17.14 -34.52 16.58
CA PHE A 561 16.30 -35.72 16.51
C PHE A 561 17.10 -36.82 15.81
N VAL A 562 16.91 -38.05 16.24
CA VAL A 562 17.65 -39.21 15.73
C VAL A 562 16.62 -40.25 15.30
N TYR A 563 16.71 -40.68 14.05
CA TYR A 563 15.79 -41.63 13.43
C TYR A 563 16.56 -42.78 12.80
N ASP A 564 15.96 -43.97 12.83
CA ASP A 564 16.47 -45.13 12.12
C ASP A 564 16.06 -45.04 10.65
N VAL A 565 17.00 -45.28 9.74
CA VAL A 565 16.74 -45.33 8.29
C VAL A 565 16.71 -46.79 7.87
N GLU A 566 15.59 -47.22 7.30
CA GLU A 566 15.39 -48.61 6.89
C GLU A 566 16.28 -48.99 5.70
N ASP A 567 16.35 -48.13 4.67
CA ASP A 567 17.19 -48.33 3.51
C ASP A 567 17.55 -46.99 2.85
N VAL A 568 18.63 -46.98 2.06
CA VAL A 568 19.01 -45.86 1.19
C VAL A 568 19.19 -46.41 -0.21
N VAL A 569 18.56 -45.82 -1.22
CA VAL A 569 18.66 -46.27 -2.62
C VAL A 569 19.32 -45.20 -3.47
N LYS A 570 20.45 -45.53 -4.11
CA LYS A 570 21.14 -44.64 -5.04
C LYS A 570 20.45 -44.70 -6.40
N VAL A 571 19.69 -43.65 -6.73
CA VAL A 571 18.83 -43.59 -7.93
C VAL A 571 19.56 -43.96 -9.24
N ARG A 572 20.82 -43.53 -9.40
CA ARG A 572 21.60 -43.77 -10.64
C ARG A 572 21.97 -45.24 -10.85
N THR A 573 22.31 -45.94 -9.77
CA THR A 573 22.91 -47.29 -9.85
C THR A 573 21.98 -48.39 -9.33
N GLY A 574 20.92 -48.03 -8.61
CA GLY A 574 20.04 -48.98 -7.93
C GLY A 574 20.67 -49.64 -6.69
N GLU A 575 21.90 -49.24 -6.32
CA GLU A 575 22.55 -49.73 -5.09
C GLU A 575 21.71 -49.36 -3.87
N THR A 576 21.66 -50.25 -2.89
CA THR A 576 20.91 -50.07 -1.65
C THR A 576 21.82 -50.06 -0.41
N GLY A 577 21.28 -49.67 0.74
CA GLY A 577 21.96 -49.65 2.01
C GLY A 577 23.26 -48.83 2.03
N ILE A 578 24.33 -49.43 2.55
CA ILE A 578 25.63 -48.75 2.73
C ILE A 578 26.31 -48.50 1.38
N ASP A 579 26.12 -49.39 0.40
CA ASP A 579 26.71 -49.23 -0.93
C ASP A 579 26.10 -48.03 -1.67
N ALA A 580 24.82 -47.73 -1.39
CA ALA A 580 24.19 -46.50 -1.84
C ALA A 580 24.82 -45.23 -1.23
N MET A 581 25.44 -45.33 -0.06
CA MET A 581 26.08 -44.21 0.65
C MET A 581 27.59 -44.09 0.37
N LYS A 582 28.20 -45.09 -0.27
CA LYS A 582 29.59 -45.02 -0.74
C LYS A 582 29.68 -44.09 -1.94
N ASN A 583 30.41 -43.00 -1.79
CA ASN A 583 30.93 -42.24 -2.92
C ASN A 583 32.13 -43.02 -3.46
N PHE A 584 32.03 -43.53 -4.69
CA PHE A 584 33.24 -43.76 -5.47
C PHE A 584 33.73 -42.37 -5.88
N ASP A 585 35.01 -42.09 -5.60
CA ASP A 585 35.71 -40.88 -6.07
C ASP A 585 35.43 -40.61 -7.56
#